data_AF-A0AAU8LBU0-F1
#
_entry.id   AF-A0AAU8LBU0-F1
#
_cell.length_a   1.000
_cell.length_b   1.000
_cell.length_c   1.000
_cell.angle_alpha   90.00
_cell.angle_beta   90.00
_cell.angle_gamma   90.00
#
_symmetry.space_group_name_H-M   'P 1'
#
loop_
_entity.id
_entity.type
_entity.pdbx_description
1 polymer ?
#
loop_
_entity_poly.entity_id
_entity_poly.type
_entity_poly.pdbx_seq_one_letter_code
_entity_poly.pdbx_strand_id
1 'polypeptide(L)'
;MNTINRNYYPAPGLSASAVNPAPESTALPPGFGAGQTSHTIDFSSPQQKAAMSAAPGSLRAAAQLTQTNACSSSPQGADGALTLNKLVEAIRSVLKELISLLTGDRQQQPASAPQSSAQPQSRNTPANPQPSGAGSTPTTPSQSTSRSVPPATEKPFEVRNDPTTDHSVTVQKKQTATPPPAADPTSIPLHKARTKEDETKPPLASDPVVPAIKHPAIDQTPTAPEKAANPVTRSAHPKGDDVDMSGMVGFAKTSNTTGGNGGEVVTVNTVEELQKSLADDKARTVRLGADLSADSKVTVKFGANKTLLGTEKGNGLHNIYLANDKGASNDIFQNLNFSHDSRYRENNDMQMYINSGERYWLDHNTFSGTKDQNPTGLDKLLYVGGTADNVSLTNSKFQNNEYGVILGQPDDSAQAKAAYKGYPHMTIANNLFNNLDVRAPGLMRHGNFDVYNNLVDDFHLGFTATGDATILSQANYFQKGVDTANNPSNQGVLDDKGDAHFKDIGSNVSFTQKSPTTAWTPSYQRDVKTAEEAKAYNLANAGARTGN
;
A
#
# COMPACT_ATOMS: atom_id res chain seq x y z
N MET A 1 -19.19 -10.57 -23.68
CA MET A 1 -18.86 -9.27 -24.29
C MET A 1 -19.85 -8.24 -23.77
N ASN A 2 -19.39 -7.16 -23.15
CA ASN A 2 -20.14 -5.91 -22.96
C ASN A 2 -19.13 -4.80 -22.65
N THR A 3 -18.87 -3.93 -23.61
CA THR A 3 -17.73 -3.00 -23.56
C THR A 3 -18.15 -1.69 -22.90
N ILE A 4 -17.66 -1.41 -21.68
CA ILE A 4 -17.93 -0.15 -20.99
C ILE A 4 -16.90 0.91 -21.43
N ASN A 5 -17.18 1.61 -22.53
CA ASN A 5 -16.47 2.84 -22.85
C ASN A 5 -16.76 3.90 -21.78
N ARG A 6 -15.71 4.51 -21.21
CA ARG A 6 -15.80 5.77 -20.46
C ARG A 6 -14.78 6.76 -21.00
N ASN A 7 -15.25 7.65 -21.87
CA ASN A 7 -14.46 8.78 -22.37
C ASN A 7 -14.15 9.73 -21.21
N TYR A 8 -12.87 10.09 -21.06
CA TYR A 8 -12.45 11.17 -20.17
C TYR A 8 -12.31 12.46 -20.99
N TYR A 9 -13.14 13.47 -20.73
CA TYR A 9 -13.04 14.78 -21.38
C TYR A 9 -12.11 15.70 -20.57
N PRO A 10 -11.01 16.22 -21.15
CA PRO A 10 -10.29 17.36 -20.58
C PRO A 10 -11.05 18.66 -20.87
N ALA A 11 -11.18 19.54 -19.87
CA ALA A 11 -11.64 20.91 -20.09
C ALA A 11 -10.45 21.77 -20.59
N PRO A 12 -10.64 22.61 -21.64
CA PRO A 12 -9.57 23.48 -22.14
C PRO A 12 -9.33 24.68 -21.22
N GLY A 13 -8.07 25.12 -21.11
CA GLY A 13 -7.67 26.26 -20.27
C GLY A 13 -7.51 27.58 -21.02
N LEU A 14 -7.22 28.65 -20.27
CA LEU A 14 -6.72 29.95 -20.76
C LEU A 14 -5.51 30.41 -19.91
N SER A 15 -4.75 31.37 -20.43
CA SER A 15 -3.30 31.47 -20.18
C SER A 15 -2.82 32.65 -19.31
N ALA A 16 -2.00 32.32 -18.30
CA ALA A 16 -0.79 33.00 -17.79
C ALA A 16 -0.66 34.55 -17.77
N SER A 17 -0.24 35.09 -16.60
CA SER A 17 0.77 36.17 -16.50
C SER A 17 1.40 36.35 -15.10
N ALA A 18 2.71 36.12 -15.01
CA ALA A 18 3.76 36.85 -14.26
C ALA A 18 3.66 37.25 -12.75
N VAL A 19 4.57 36.64 -11.96
CA VAL A 19 5.56 37.25 -11.01
C VAL A 19 5.18 37.61 -9.54
N ASN A 20 6.18 37.37 -8.67
CA ASN A 20 6.31 37.43 -7.18
C ASN A 20 6.88 38.80 -6.67
N PRO A 21 7.17 39.04 -5.36
CA PRO A 21 6.70 38.46 -4.07
C PRO A 21 6.35 39.49 -2.93
N ALA A 22 5.81 39.01 -1.79
CA ALA A 22 6.04 39.46 -0.37
C ALA A 22 5.75 40.95 0.07
N PRO A 23 5.56 41.29 1.37
CA PRO A 23 5.83 40.53 2.61
C PRO A 23 4.66 40.49 3.65
N GLU A 24 4.97 40.09 4.89
CA GLU A 24 4.06 39.88 6.04
C GLU A 24 3.65 41.18 6.78
N SER A 25 2.50 41.19 7.47
CA SER A 25 2.43 41.51 8.92
C SER A 25 1.05 41.24 9.56
N THR A 26 1.06 41.06 10.88
CA THR A 26 0.02 40.71 11.86
C THR A 26 -1.29 41.50 11.89
N ALA A 27 -2.45 40.82 12.05
CA ALA A 27 -3.55 41.23 12.97
C ALA A 27 -4.65 40.14 13.14
N LEU A 28 -5.28 40.11 14.33
CA LEU A 28 -6.58 39.48 14.67
C LEU A 28 -7.51 40.62 15.20
N PRO A 29 -8.84 40.47 15.44
CA PRO A 29 -9.74 39.30 15.39
C PRO A 29 -11.02 39.65 14.56
N PRO A 30 -12.29 39.23 14.86
CA PRO A 30 -12.82 38.03 15.53
C PRO A 30 -13.89 37.24 14.72
N GLY A 31 -14.09 35.97 15.08
CA GLY A 31 -15.41 35.30 15.14
C GLY A 31 -16.20 35.01 13.84
N PHE A 32 -16.32 33.73 13.48
CA PHE A 32 -17.37 33.22 12.57
C PHE A 32 -18.01 31.93 13.12
N GLY A 33 -19.27 31.70 12.74
CA GLY A 33 -20.07 30.54 13.15
C GLY A 33 -19.77 29.26 12.37
N ALA A 34 -20.40 28.16 12.80
CA ALA A 34 -20.19 26.82 12.23
C ALA A 34 -20.80 26.64 10.84
N GLY A 35 -20.17 25.82 9.98
CA GLY A 35 -20.82 25.38 8.74
C GLY A 35 -19.95 24.81 7.62
N GLN A 36 -19.19 23.73 7.85
CA GLN A 36 -19.04 22.61 6.89
C GLN A 36 -18.25 21.43 7.48
N THR A 37 -18.63 20.21 7.10
CA THR A 37 -18.08 18.95 7.63
C THR A 37 -17.05 18.35 6.68
N SER A 38 -15.79 18.25 7.14
CA SER A 38 -14.79 17.35 6.57
C SER A 38 -14.56 16.17 7.52
N HIS A 39 -14.71 14.94 7.03
CA HIS A 39 -14.56 13.73 7.85
C HIS A 39 -13.09 13.29 7.95
N THR A 40 -12.32 13.99 8.78
CA THR A 40 -11.01 13.50 9.25
C THR A 40 -11.25 12.47 10.35
N ILE A 41 -10.79 11.23 10.19
CA ILE A 41 -10.92 10.18 11.22
C ILE A 41 -9.71 10.25 12.16
N ASP A 42 -9.98 10.50 13.43
CA ASP A 42 -8.99 10.45 14.51
C ASP A 42 -8.88 9.03 15.10
N PHE A 43 -7.64 8.55 15.26
CA PHE A 43 -7.29 7.27 15.91
C PHE A 43 -6.47 7.48 17.21
N SER A 44 -6.63 8.64 17.84
CA SER A 44 -6.18 8.92 19.20
C SER A 44 -7.15 8.34 20.25
N SER A 45 -6.62 7.95 21.40
CA SER A 45 -7.41 7.47 22.55
C SER A 45 -7.38 8.54 23.65
N PRO A 46 -8.43 8.68 24.48
CA PRO A 46 -8.65 9.88 25.29
C PRO A 46 -7.53 10.15 26.30
N GLN A 47 -7.04 11.38 26.30
CA GLN A 47 -6.00 11.85 27.21
C GLN A 47 -6.49 11.90 28.67
N GLN A 48 -5.91 11.08 29.54
CA GLN A 48 -5.87 11.40 30.97
C GLN A 48 -4.75 12.42 31.23
N LYS A 49 -5.08 13.56 31.84
CA LYS A 49 -4.09 14.58 32.22
C LYS A 49 -3.27 14.11 33.42
N ALA A 50 -1.99 13.82 33.20
CA ALA A 50 -0.98 13.81 34.25
C ALA A 50 -0.09 15.05 34.09
N ALA A 51 0.06 15.85 35.15
CA ALA A 51 0.92 17.02 35.14
C ALA A 51 2.36 16.65 35.53
N MET A 52 3.35 17.23 34.85
CA MET A 52 4.77 17.05 35.18
C MET A 52 5.23 18.04 36.25
N SER A 53 6.05 17.58 37.19
CA SER A 53 7.02 18.37 37.94
C SER A 53 8.24 17.49 38.28
N ALA A 54 9.37 18.09 38.62
CA ALA A 54 10.68 17.51 38.29
C ALA A 54 11.59 17.15 39.47
N ALA A 55 12.43 16.14 39.20
CA ALA A 55 13.79 15.92 39.73
C ALA A 55 13.96 15.57 41.24
N PRO A 56 15.07 14.90 41.63
CA PRO A 56 15.11 14.11 42.86
C PRO A 56 15.80 14.80 44.05
N GLY A 57 15.39 14.40 45.25
CA GLY A 57 16.07 14.67 46.52
C GLY A 57 15.96 13.46 47.46
N SER A 58 17.04 13.15 48.17
CA SER A 58 17.10 12.05 49.14
C SER A 58 16.72 12.54 50.55
N LEU A 59 15.94 11.76 51.31
CA LEU A 59 16.23 11.41 52.72
C LEU A 59 15.20 10.42 53.32
N ARG A 60 15.42 10.02 54.58
CA ARG A 60 14.71 8.96 55.31
C ARG A 60 13.51 9.45 56.16
N ALA A 61 12.62 8.49 56.43
CA ALA A 61 12.01 8.17 57.74
C ALA A 61 10.56 8.63 58.08
N ALA A 62 9.87 7.65 58.67
CA ALA A 62 8.86 7.74 59.74
C ALA A 62 7.39 8.11 59.43
N ALA A 63 6.57 7.55 60.32
CA ALA A 63 5.12 7.60 60.54
C ALA A 63 4.48 9.02 60.46
N GLN A 64 3.15 9.20 60.37
CA GLN A 64 2.14 8.56 61.24
C GLN A 64 0.69 8.65 60.71
N LEU A 65 -0.25 8.00 61.41
CA LEU A 65 -1.69 7.97 61.11
C LEU A 65 -2.46 9.19 61.64
N THR A 66 -3.46 9.65 60.89
CA THR A 66 -4.72 10.22 61.43
C THR A 66 -5.87 10.07 60.42
N GLN A 67 -7.10 9.96 60.93
CA GLN A 67 -8.37 10.01 60.18
C GLN A 67 -9.12 11.30 60.54
N THR A 68 -9.96 11.85 59.65
CA THR A 68 -11.37 12.25 59.93
C THR A 68 -12.12 12.79 58.69
N ASN A 69 -13.35 12.30 58.49
CA ASN A 69 -14.65 12.97 58.26
C ASN A 69 -14.71 14.48 57.86
N ALA A 70 -15.72 14.99 57.11
CA ALA A 70 -16.78 14.39 56.27
C ALA A 70 -17.63 15.45 55.50
N CYS A 71 -18.36 15.00 54.47
CA CYS A 71 -19.66 15.51 53.92
C CYS A 71 -19.91 16.99 53.50
N SER A 72 -20.07 17.22 52.19
CA SER A 72 -21.17 17.97 51.51
C SER A 72 -20.85 18.14 50.01
N SER A 73 -21.77 18.26 49.04
CA SER A 73 -23.23 17.96 48.95
C SER A 73 -23.62 17.70 47.48
N SER A 74 -24.73 17.00 47.21
CA SER A 74 -25.17 16.60 45.84
C SER A 74 -26.06 17.64 45.13
N PRO A 75 -26.35 17.47 43.82
CA PRO A 75 -27.67 16.92 43.44
C PRO A 75 -27.64 15.79 42.40
N GLN A 76 -28.81 15.24 42.04
CA GLN A 76 -28.98 13.99 41.27
C GLN A 76 -28.83 14.09 39.74
N GLY A 77 -28.59 12.92 39.11
CA GLY A 77 -28.73 12.66 37.67
C GLY A 77 -28.57 11.17 37.36
N ALA A 78 -29.62 10.35 37.56
CA ALA A 78 -29.51 8.89 37.60
C ALA A 78 -30.28 8.18 36.46
N ASP A 79 -29.60 7.90 35.34
CA ASP A 79 -30.15 7.06 34.25
C ASP A 79 -29.14 6.10 33.57
N GLY A 80 -27.84 6.26 33.81
CA GLY A 80 -26.79 5.54 33.06
C GLY A 80 -26.75 4.00 33.21
N ALA A 81 -27.34 3.45 34.28
CA ALA A 81 -27.25 2.02 34.61
C ALA A 81 -28.51 1.20 34.23
N LEU A 82 -29.63 1.85 33.86
CA LEU A 82 -30.90 1.18 33.55
C LEU A 82 -31.14 0.96 32.05
N THR A 83 -30.27 1.49 31.20
CA THR A 83 -30.33 1.35 29.73
C THR A 83 -29.84 0.00 29.26
N LEU A 84 -28.67 -0.46 29.73
CA LEU A 84 -28.03 -1.69 29.27
C LEU A 84 -28.89 -2.94 29.52
N ASN A 85 -29.48 -3.07 30.71
CA ASN A 85 -30.35 -4.21 31.03
C ASN A 85 -31.63 -4.21 30.18
N LYS A 86 -32.23 -3.04 29.92
CA LYS A 86 -33.39 -2.94 29.01
C LYS A 86 -33.03 -3.32 27.58
N LEU A 87 -31.85 -2.92 27.10
CA LEU A 87 -31.34 -3.29 25.78
C LEU A 87 -31.09 -4.81 25.66
N VAL A 88 -30.52 -5.44 26.68
CA VAL A 88 -30.29 -6.89 26.72
C VAL A 88 -31.61 -7.68 26.71
N GLU A 89 -32.62 -7.27 27.49
CA GLU A 89 -33.94 -7.93 27.45
C GLU A 89 -34.68 -7.68 26.12
N ALA A 90 -34.55 -6.50 25.51
CA ALA A 90 -35.12 -6.24 24.18
C ALA A 90 -34.50 -7.14 23.10
N ILE A 91 -33.18 -7.27 23.07
CA ILE A 91 -32.45 -8.19 22.17
C ILE A 91 -32.89 -9.64 22.43
N ARG A 92 -33.02 -10.05 23.70
CA ARG A 92 -33.51 -11.39 24.06
C ARG A 92 -34.95 -11.65 23.62
N SER A 93 -35.80 -10.62 23.63
CA SER A 93 -37.19 -10.73 23.16
C SER A 93 -37.26 -10.93 21.64
N VAL A 94 -36.52 -10.12 20.87
CA VAL A 94 -36.46 -10.22 19.40
C VAL A 94 -35.88 -11.58 18.96
N LEU A 95 -34.85 -12.08 19.64
CA LEU A 95 -34.30 -13.42 19.39
C LEU A 95 -35.32 -14.53 19.68
N LYS A 96 -36.16 -14.40 20.71
CA LYS A 96 -37.23 -15.38 21.00
C LYS A 96 -38.31 -15.39 19.93
N GLU A 97 -38.75 -14.24 19.42
CA GLU A 97 -39.72 -14.19 18.32
C GLU A 97 -39.14 -14.77 17.03
N LEU A 98 -37.89 -14.44 16.68
CA LEU A 98 -37.20 -15.04 15.53
C LEU A 98 -37.10 -16.57 15.63
N ILE A 99 -36.74 -17.10 16.80
CA ILE A 99 -36.69 -18.55 17.04
C ILE A 99 -38.10 -19.14 16.93
N SER A 100 -39.13 -18.49 17.51
CA SER A 100 -40.51 -18.96 17.45
C SER A 100 -41.09 -18.96 16.03
N LEU A 101 -40.66 -18.04 15.16
CA LEU A 101 -41.03 -17.98 13.74
C LEU A 101 -40.29 -19.03 12.90
N LEU A 102 -39.08 -19.43 13.31
CA LEU A 102 -38.31 -20.51 12.68
C LEU A 102 -38.78 -21.91 13.13
N THR A 103 -39.31 -22.05 14.34
CA THR A 103 -39.89 -23.30 14.86
C THR A 103 -41.41 -23.33 14.70
N GLY A 104 -41.87 -23.33 13.45
CA GLY A 104 -43.30 -23.30 13.10
C GLY A 104 -44.14 -24.45 13.65
N ASP A 105 -45.44 -24.20 13.83
CA ASP A 105 -46.39 -25.04 14.57
C ASP A 105 -46.35 -26.54 14.24
N ARG A 106 -45.94 -27.35 15.24
CA ARG A 106 -46.08 -28.81 15.24
C ARG A 106 -46.43 -29.37 16.63
N GLN A 107 -47.61 -29.02 17.14
CA GLN A 107 -48.30 -29.84 18.14
C GLN A 107 -49.78 -30.03 17.81
N GLN A 108 -50.13 -31.22 17.32
CA GLN A 108 -51.42 -31.82 17.63
C GLN A 108 -51.39 -33.36 17.47
N GLN A 109 -52.11 -34.02 18.39
CA GLN A 109 -52.39 -35.46 18.49
C GLN A 109 -51.23 -36.41 18.91
N PRO A 110 -51.53 -37.55 19.58
CA PRO A 110 -50.66 -38.03 20.66
C PRO A 110 -50.24 -39.52 20.60
N ALA A 111 -49.19 -39.81 21.39
CA ALA A 111 -48.87 -41.07 22.08
C ALA A 111 -49.24 -42.44 21.46
N SER A 112 -48.21 -43.24 21.17
CA SER A 112 -48.25 -44.71 21.23
C SER A 112 -46.89 -45.27 21.67
N ALA A 113 -46.89 -46.46 22.26
CA ALA A 113 -45.79 -47.00 23.08
C ALA A 113 -44.76 -47.85 22.30
N PRO A 114 -43.59 -48.24 22.88
CA PRO A 114 -42.38 -48.56 22.12
C PRO A 114 -42.00 -50.05 22.02
N GLN A 115 -41.24 -50.39 20.97
CA GLN A 115 -40.36 -51.57 20.77
C GLN A 115 -39.56 -51.35 19.46
N SER A 116 -38.40 -51.97 19.18
CA SER A 116 -37.30 -52.46 20.01
C SER A 116 -36.06 -52.73 19.12
N SER A 117 -34.87 -52.80 19.73
CA SER A 117 -33.58 -53.26 19.20
C SER A 117 -33.56 -54.19 17.96
N ALA A 118 -32.66 -53.91 16.99
CA ALA A 118 -31.62 -54.86 16.57
C ALA A 118 -30.58 -54.22 15.60
N GLN A 119 -29.31 -54.60 15.78
CA GLN A 119 -28.26 -54.57 14.75
C GLN A 119 -28.22 -55.98 14.10
N PRO A 120 -27.64 -56.18 12.90
CA PRO A 120 -26.22 -56.57 12.89
C PRO A 120 -25.39 -56.13 11.66
N GLN A 121 -24.12 -56.53 11.71
CA GLN A 121 -23.02 -56.21 10.79
C GLN A 121 -22.77 -57.32 9.76
N SER A 122 -22.17 -56.98 8.60
CA SER A 122 -21.05 -57.69 7.92
C SER A 122 -20.77 -56.99 6.57
N ARG A 123 -19.53 -56.66 6.14
CA ARG A 123 -18.28 -57.44 5.92
C ARG A 123 -18.34 -58.43 4.74
N ASN A 124 -17.91 -58.00 3.55
CA ASN A 124 -16.59 -58.35 2.97
C ASN A 124 -16.37 -57.77 1.54
N THR A 125 -15.09 -57.71 1.13
CA THR A 125 -14.54 -57.34 -0.21
C THR A 125 -13.81 -58.57 -0.80
N PRO A 126 -12.98 -58.53 -1.88
CA PRO A 126 -12.76 -57.56 -2.99
C PRO A 126 -12.76 -58.21 -4.42
N ALA A 127 -12.59 -57.43 -5.51
CA ALA A 127 -11.83 -57.79 -6.74
C ALA A 127 -11.80 -56.66 -7.82
N ASN A 128 -10.89 -56.77 -8.80
CA ASN A 128 -10.56 -55.84 -9.92
C ASN A 128 -10.73 -56.61 -11.28
N PRO A 129 -10.54 -56.08 -12.53
CA PRO A 129 -10.29 -54.70 -13.02
C PRO A 129 -11.06 -54.28 -14.33
N GLN A 130 -10.67 -53.11 -14.88
CA GLN A 130 -10.85 -52.45 -16.22
C GLN A 130 -10.70 -53.36 -17.49
N PRO A 131 -10.88 -52.89 -18.78
CA PRO A 131 -11.23 -51.54 -19.33
C PRO A 131 -12.18 -51.50 -20.60
N SER A 132 -12.19 -50.35 -21.30
CA SER A 132 -12.70 -50.02 -22.67
C SER A 132 -14.19 -49.62 -22.81
N GLY A 133 -14.61 -48.80 -23.80
CA GLY A 133 -13.89 -48.17 -24.92
C GLY A 133 -14.55 -46.86 -25.43
N ALA A 134 -14.03 -46.26 -26.51
CA ALA A 134 -14.40 -44.92 -26.99
C ALA A 134 -15.46 -44.89 -28.12
N GLY A 135 -16.08 -43.74 -28.40
CA GLY A 135 -16.71 -43.49 -29.70
C GLY A 135 -17.72 -42.34 -29.85
N SER A 136 -17.36 -41.35 -30.69
CA SER A 136 -18.23 -40.68 -31.68
C SER A 136 -19.37 -39.71 -31.26
N THR A 137 -19.21 -38.46 -31.70
CA THR A 137 -20.31 -37.53 -32.09
C THR A 137 -20.85 -37.91 -33.50
N PRO A 138 -22.01 -37.41 -33.98
CA PRO A 138 -22.03 -36.11 -34.68
C PRO A 138 -23.36 -35.30 -34.72
N THR A 139 -23.22 -33.99 -35.05
CA THR A 139 -24.14 -33.10 -35.82
C THR A 139 -25.64 -32.91 -35.52
N THR A 140 -26.03 -31.63 -35.48
CA THR A 140 -27.40 -31.04 -35.54
C THR A 140 -28.07 -31.18 -36.92
N PRO A 141 -29.41 -31.01 -37.00
CA PRO A 141 -29.95 -29.87 -37.77
C PRO A 141 -31.12 -29.11 -37.08
N SER A 142 -31.69 -28.09 -37.73
CA SER A 142 -32.44 -26.98 -37.10
C SER A 142 -33.91 -26.81 -37.53
N GLN A 143 -34.63 -25.88 -36.86
CA GLN A 143 -35.98 -25.34 -37.16
C GLN A 143 -37.17 -26.24 -36.67
N SER A 144 -38.41 -25.76 -36.43
CA SER A 144 -39.08 -24.50 -36.85
C SER A 144 -40.25 -24.00 -35.94
N THR A 145 -40.35 -22.67 -35.76
CA THR A 145 -41.56 -21.79 -35.74
C THR A 145 -42.85 -22.07 -34.92
N SER A 146 -43.34 -21.02 -34.23
CA SER A 146 -44.76 -20.58 -34.20
C SER A 146 -44.91 -19.07 -33.82
N ARG A 147 -46.01 -18.38 -34.19
CA ARG A 147 -46.26 -16.92 -33.98
C ARG A 147 -47.62 -16.61 -33.32
N SER A 148 -47.72 -15.52 -32.54
CA SER A 148 -48.91 -14.62 -32.43
C SER A 148 -48.57 -13.31 -31.65
N VAL A 149 -49.35 -12.23 -31.87
CA VAL A 149 -48.99 -10.78 -31.65
C VAL A 149 -50.29 -9.91 -31.62
N PRO A 150 -50.34 -8.61 -31.20
CA PRO A 150 -49.67 -7.83 -30.13
C PRO A 150 -50.68 -7.65 -28.94
N PRO A 151 -51.18 -6.49 -28.42
CA PRO A 151 -50.88 -5.02 -28.56
C PRO A 151 -49.71 -4.59 -27.63
N ALA A 152 -49.43 -3.34 -27.18
CA ALA A 152 -50.02 -1.99 -27.27
C ALA A 152 -48.91 -0.88 -27.14
N THR A 153 -49.26 0.42 -27.13
CA THR A 153 -48.33 1.56 -26.89
C THR A 153 -49.00 2.79 -26.25
N GLU A 154 -48.29 3.54 -25.39
CA GLU A 154 -48.57 4.96 -25.11
C GLU A 154 -47.29 5.73 -24.70
N LYS A 155 -47.37 7.07 -24.49
CA LYS A 155 -46.21 8.00 -24.44
C LYS A 155 -46.29 9.02 -23.27
N PRO A 156 -45.20 9.77 -22.96
CA PRO A 156 -45.01 10.45 -21.67
C PRO A 156 -45.62 11.86 -21.55
N PHE A 157 -45.58 12.41 -20.34
CA PHE A 157 -46.02 13.76 -19.96
C PHE A 157 -44.83 14.76 -19.87
N GLU A 158 -45.08 16.02 -20.19
CA GLU A 158 -44.22 17.21 -19.94
C GLU A 158 -44.97 18.24 -19.04
N VAL A 159 -44.31 19.38 -18.73
CA VAL A 159 -44.78 20.70 -18.18
C VAL A 159 -43.92 21.13 -16.97
N ARG A 160 -43.42 22.38 -16.79
CA ARG A 160 -43.22 23.62 -17.60
C ARG A 160 -42.16 24.50 -16.89
N ASN A 161 -41.70 25.59 -17.53
CA ASN A 161 -40.85 26.64 -16.93
C ASN A 161 -41.53 28.04 -16.89
N ASP A 162 -40.98 28.91 -16.03
CA ASP A 162 -40.92 30.40 -16.12
C ASP A 162 -42.23 31.22 -15.92
N PRO A 163 -42.20 32.59 -15.76
CA PRO A 163 -41.05 33.53 -15.79
C PRO A 163 -41.08 34.70 -14.74
N THR A 164 -40.18 35.70 -14.95
CA THR A 164 -40.26 37.17 -14.62
C THR A 164 -39.50 37.74 -13.38
N THR A 165 -38.42 38.54 -13.55
CA THR A 165 -38.25 40.04 -13.56
C THR A 165 -38.13 40.72 -12.18
N ASP A 166 -37.41 41.84 -11.96
CA ASP A 166 -36.35 42.60 -12.68
C ASP A 166 -35.77 43.68 -11.69
N HIS A 167 -34.78 44.47 -12.15
CA HIS A 167 -34.35 45.83 -11.73
C HIS A 167 -32.91 45.97 -11.19
N SER A 168 -32.30 47.13 -11.53
CA SER A 168 -30.86 47.43 -11.42
C SER A 168 -30.62 48.81 -10.76
N VAL A 169 -29.53 49.53 -11.11
CA VAL A 169 -29.20 50.96 -10.77
C VAL A 169 -28.49 51.22 -9.41
N THR A 170 -27.49 52.12 -9.23
CA THR A 170 -26.38 52.61 -10.11
C THR A 170 -25.40 53.58 -9.36
N VAL A 171 -24.05 53.42 -9.54
CA VAL A 171 -22.97 54.47 -9.41
C VAL A 171 -22.80 55.07 -7.95
N GLN A 172 -21.81 55.86 -7.46
CA GLN A 172 -20.66 56.73 -7.87
C GLN A 172 -19.48 56.55 -6.85
N LYS A 173 -18.16 56.63 -7.17
CA LYS A 173 -17.21 57.80 -7.23
C LYS A 173 -17.27 58.73 -5.98
N LYS A 174 -16.20 59.36 -5.42
CA LYS A 174 -15.03 60.04 -6.05
C LYS A 174 -14.01 60.65 -5.02
N GLN A 175 -12.68 60.42 -5.18
CA GLN A 175 -11.50 61.24 -4.73
C GLN A 175 -11.35 61.57 -3.21
N THR A 176 -10.22 62.01 -2.62
CA THR A 176 -8.90 62.59 -3.04
C THR A 176 -7.80 62.13 -1.99
N ALA A 177 -6.53 62.58 -1.77
CA ALA A 177 -5.62 63.69 -2.21
C ALA A 177 -4.10 63.31 -2.02
N THR A 178 -3.19 64.30 -1.99
CA THR A 178 -1.69 64.28 -1.89
C THR A 178 -1.18 65.66 -1.38
N PRO A 179 0.14 65.99 -1.20
CA PRO A 179 1.42 65.24 -1.17
C PRO A 179 2.03 65.32 0.29
N PRO A 180 3.27 65.75 0.70
CA PRO A 180 4.62 66.02 0.10
C PRO A 180 5.85 65.27 0.77
N PRO A 181 7.13 65.48 0.34
CA PRO A 181 8.29 64.63 0.71
C PRO A 181 9.53 65.30 1.41
N ALA A 182 10.37 64.51 2.11
CA ALA A 182 11.78 64.78 2.53
C ALA A 182 12.45 63.47 3.04
N ALA A 183 13.78 63.21 3.02
CA ALA A 183 14.93 63.76 2.26
C ALA A 183 16.13 62.75 2.32
N ASP A 184 17.09 62.88 1.38
CA ASP A 184 18.39 62.16 1.33
C ASP A 184 19.44 62.86 2.27
N PRO A 185 20.57 62.26 2.72
CA PRO A 185 21.77 62.14 1.85
C PRO A 185 22.89 61.08 2.18
N THR A 186 23.68 60.68 1.17
CA THR A 186 25.15 60.37 1.21
C THR A 186 25.71 59.16 2.01
N SER A 187 26.88 58.56 1.72
CA SER A 187 27.86 58.63 0.59
C SER A 187 28.79 57.38 0.54
N ILE A 188 29.61 57.25 -0.53
CA ILE A 188 30.57 56.14 -0.80
C ILE A 188 32.04 56.64 -0.65
N PRO A 189 33.03 55.76 -0.39
CA PRO A 189 34.00 55.41 -1.46
C PRO A 189 34.42 53.91 -1.46
N LEU A 190 34.82 53.19 -2.52
CA LEU A 190 35.30 53.43 -3.91
C LEU A 190 36.82 53.26 -4.12
N HIS A 191 37.22 52.18 -4.83
CA HIS A 191 38.36 52.05 -5.79
C HIS A 191 38.09 50.78 -6.67
N LYS A 192 38.18 50.71 -8.02
CA LYS A 192 39.05 51.27 -9.09
C LYS A 192 40.20 50.30 -9.49
N ALA A 193 40.52 49.94 -10.74
CA ALA A 193 39.78 49.59 -12.00
C ALA A 193 40.76 49.63 -13.22
N ARG A 194 40.77 48.64 -14.15
CA ARG A 194 41.08 48.82 -15.61
C ARG A 194 40.75 47.58 -16.51
N THR A 195 41.17 47.59 -17.78
CA THR A 195 40.46 46.99 -18.96
C THR A 195 41.35 46.27 -20.00
N LYS A 196 40.69 45.53 -20.92
CA LYS A 196 41.00 45.12 -22.32
C LYS A 196 41.96 46.03 -23.14
N GLU A 197 42.57 45.67 -24.28
CA GLU A 197 42.59 44.48 -25.21
C GLU A 197 44.02 44.35 -25.84
N ASP A 198 44.46 43.39 -26.68
CA ASP A 198 44.10 43.12 -28.11
C ASP A 198 44.86 41.88 -28.75
N GLU A 199 44.71 41.61 -30.07
CA GLU A 199 45.01 40.38 -30.88
C GLU A 199 46.46 39.82 -31.06
N THR A 200 46.58 38.49 -31.33
CA THR A 200 47.24 37.84 -32.52
C THR A 200 47.18 36.27 -32.50
N LYS A 201 47.47 35.57 -33.63
CA LYS A 201 47.24 34.10 -33.87
C LYS A 201 48.07 33.56 -35.08
N PRO A 202 48.19 32.23 -35.39
CA PRO A 202 48.69 31.02 -34.68
C PRO A 202 50.08 30.53 -35.19
N PRO A 203 50.52 29.28 -34.92
CA PRO A 203 50.44 28.23 -35.97
C PRO A 203 49.88 26.85 -35.50
N LEU A 204 49.99 25.80 -36.35
CA LEU A 204 49.13 24.59 -36.40
C LEU A 204 49.63 23.34 -35.62
N ALA A 205 48.69 22.55 -35.09
CA ALA A 205 48.57 21.06 -35.17
C ALA A 205 47.35 20.58 -34.32
N SER A 206 46.62 19.49 -34.58
CA SER A 206 46.38 18.67 -35.79
C SER A 206 45.21 17.68 -35.51
N ASP A 207 44.19 17.60 -36.37
CA ASP A 207 42.97 16.79 -36.12
C ASP A 207 43.08 15.29 -36.47
N PRO A 208 42.35 14.40 -35.75
CA PRO A 208 41.97 13.08 -36.23
C PRO A 208 40.49 13.01 -36.70
N VAL A 209 40.32 12.58 -37.95
CA VAL A 209 39.08 12.44 -38.75
C VAL A 209 37.93 11.67 -38.08
N VAL A 210 36.69 12.12 -38.32
CA VAL A 210 35.44 11.38 -38.01
C VAL A 210 35.11 10.34 -39.11
N PRO A 211 34.90 9.05 -38.78
CA PRO A 211 34.33 8.06 -39.70
C PRO A 211 32.78 8.07 -39.63
N ALA A 212 32.11 8.17 -40.78
CA ALA A 212 30.65 8.05 -40.85
C ALA A 212 30.20 6.57 -40.78
N ILE A 213 29.35 6.24 -39.81
CA ILE A 213 28.77 4.89 -39.67
C ILE A 213 27.54 4.76 -40.60
N LYS A 214 27.55 3.74 -41.47
CA LYS A 214 26.38 3.33 -42.26
C LYS A 214 25.52 2.38 -41.45
N HIS A 215 24.19 2.47 -41.59
CA HIS A 215 23.26 1.46 -41.07
C HIS A 215 23.49 0.09 -41.75
N PRO A 216 23.66 -1.00 -40.99
CA PRO A 216 23.44 -2.36 -41.49
C PRO A 216 21.93 -2.68 -41.52
N ALA A 217 21.54 -3.66 -42.33
CA ALA A 217 20.16 -4.14 -42.39
C ALA A 217 19.84 -5.15 -41.27
N ILE A 218 18.55 -5.46 -41.10
CA ILE A 218 18.06 -6.48 -40.16
C ILE A 218 18.43 -7.87 -40.70
N ASP A 219 19.18 -8.65 -39.92
CA ASP A 219 19.34 -10.10 -40.10
C ASP A 219 18.41 -10.83 -39.12
N GLN A 220 17.74 -11.88 -39.60
CA GLN A 220 16.81 -12.70 -38.82
C GLN A 220 17.33 -14.14 -38.72
N THR A 221 18.21 -14.38 -37.75
CA THR A 221 18.71 -15.71 -37.39
C THR A 221 18.39 -15.98 -35.91
N PRO A 222 17.77 -17.13 -35.55
CA PRO A 222 17.15 -17.31 -34.23
C PRO A 222 18.17 -17.57 -33.11
N THR A 223 17.93 -16.95 -31.94
CA THR A 223 18.79 -17.07 -30.76
C THR A 223 18.70 -18.46 -30.11
N ALA A 224 19.84 -18.98 -29.67
CA ALA A 224 19.97 -20.24 -28.93
C ALA A 224 19.28 -20.19 -27.55
N PRO A 225 18.90 -21.34 -26.95
CA PRO A 225 18.11 -21.37 -25.71
C PRO A 225 18.81 -20.75 -24.50
N GLU A 226 18.02 -20.04 -23.70
CA GLU A 226 18.44 -19.33 -22.49
C GLU A 226 18.97 -20.30 -21.43
N LYS A 227 20.23 -20.11 -21.02
CA LYS A 227 20.86 -20.94 -19.97
C LYS A 227 20.32 -20.53 -18.60
N ALA A 228 19.33 -21.26 -18.11
CA ALA A 228 18.74 -21.05 -16.79
C ALA A 228 19.81 -20.89 -15.70
N ALA A 229 19.65 -19.87 -14.85
CA ALA A 229 20.55 -19.64 -13.74
C ALA A 229 20.39 -20.74 -12.67
N ASN A 230 21.53 -21.19 -12.13
CA ASN A 230 21.60 -21.98 -10.90
C ASN A 230 20.69 -21.38 -9.80
N PRO A 231 19.58 -21.98 -9.30
CA PRO A 231 19.01 -21.47 -8.05
C PRO A 231 20.08 -21.51 -6.96
N VAL A 232 20.21 -20.43 -6.20
CA VAL A 232 21.19 -20.37 -5.12
C VAL A 232 20.70 -21.29 -4.01
N THR A 233 21.29 -22.49 -3.92
CA THR A 233 21.19 -23.32 -2.73
C THR A 233 21.71 -22.53 -1.55
N ARG A 234 20.80 -22.05 -0.69
CA ARG A 234 21.16 -21.39 0.56
C ARG A 234 22.04 -22.37 1.35
N SER A 235 23.18 -21.91 1.85
CA SER A 235 24.00 -22.73 2.74
C SER A 235 23.13 -23.29 3.86
N ALA A 236 23.28 -24.57 4.18
CA ALA A 236 22.47 -25.23 5.19
C ALA A 236 22.41 -24.38 6.47
N HIS A 237 21.20 -24.12 6.97
CA HIS A 237 21.00 -23.26 8.13
C HIS A 237 21.93 -23.68 9.28
N PRO A 238 22.55 -22.74 10.01
CA PRO A 238 23.14 -23.07 11.30
C PRO A 238 22.04 -23.70 12.18
N LYS A 239 22.41 -24.67 13.03
CA LYS A 239 21.47 -25.31 13.96
C LYS A 239 21.06 -24.34 15.08
N GLY A 240 20.19 -23.40 14.75
CA GLY A 240 19.59 -22.42 15.64
C GLY A 240 18.21 -22.02 15.10
N ASP A 241 17.37 -21.52 15.98
CA ASP A 241 15.96 -21.26 15.68
C ASP A 241 15.69 -19.78 15.27
N ASP A 242 16.76 -19.00 15.07
CA ASP A 242 16.78 -17.62 14.57
C ASP A 242 16.72 -17.53 13.03
N VAL A 243 16.33 -16.36 12.49
CA VAL A 243 16.32 -16.11 11.04
C VAL A 243 17.73 -15.86 10.48
N ASP A 244 17.99 -16.42 9.30
CA ASP A 244 19.15 -16.08 8.47
C ASP A 244 19.06 -14.63 7.94
N MET A 245 19.90 -13.76 8.49
CA MET A 245 20.04 -12.35 8.10
C MET A 245 21.16 -12.10 7.08
N SER A 246 21.86 -13.13 6.59
CA SER A 246 23.04 -12.97 5.72
C SER A 246 22.70 -12.25 4.41
N GLY A 247 21.52 -12.55 3.84
CA GLY A 247 20.97 -11.92 2.63
C GLY A 247 20.40 -10.51 2.82
N MET A 248 20.36 -9.95 4.04
CA MET A 248 19.83 -8.60 4.26
C MET A 248 20.68 -7.56 3.54
N VAL A 249 20.05 -6.68 2.78
CA VAL A 249 20.66 -5.51 2.12
C VAL A 249 19.82 -4.27 2.41
N GLY A 250 20.28 -3.10 1.96
CA GLY A 250 19.46 -1.90 1.99
C GLY A 250 19.43 -1.17 3.33
N PHE A 251 18.45 -0.27 3.48
CA PHE A 251 18.32 0.57 4.67
C PHE A 251 18.14 -0.23 5.96
N ALA A 252 17.41 -1.36 5.93
CA ALA A 252 17.27 -2.27 7.06
C ALA A 252 18.64 -2.77 7.57
N LYS A 253 19.54 -3.13 6.64
CA LYS A 253 20.91 -3.56 6.97
C LYS A 253 21.72 -2.42 7.58
N THR A 254 21.66 -1.21 7.02
CA THR A 254 22.43 -0.06 7.55
C THR A 254 21.89 0.48 8.86
N SER A 255 20.60 0.29 9.14
CA SER A 255 19.97 0.66 10.41
C SER A 255 20.02 -0.45 11.47
N ASN A 256 20.70 -1.57 11.19
CA ASN A 256 20.84 -2.72 12.09
C ASN A 256 19.49 -3.33 12.51
N THR A 257 18.63 -3.66 11.53
CA THR A 257 17.48 -4.56 11.76
C THR A 257 18.00 -5.92 12.24
N THR A 258 17.38 -6.44 13.29
CA THR A 258 17.63 -7.77 13.89
C THR A 258 16.36 -8.57 14.15
N GLY A 259 15.18 -7.94 14.08
CA GLY A 259 13.92 -8.62 14.35
C GLY A 259 13.82 -9.07 15.81
N GLY A 260 13.34 -10.30 15.99
CA GLY A 260 13.34 -11.01 17.26
C GLY A 260 14.53 -11.96 17.48
N ASN A 261 15.56 -11.93 16.63
CA ASN A 261 16.69 -12.86 16.72
C ASN A 261 17.44 -12.73 18.06
N GLY A 262 17.86 -13.87 18.63
CA GLY A 262 18.42 -13.94 19.99
C GLY A 262 17.40 -13.74 21.11
N GLY A 263 16.11 -13.61 20.77
CA GLY A 263 14.99 -13.51 21.69
C GLY A 263 14.35 -14.86 22.04
N GLU A 264 13.06 -14.83 22.35
CA GLU A 264 12.25 -16.04 22.53
C GLU A 264 11.89 -16.65 21.17
N VAL A 265 11.96 -17.97 21.02
CA VAL A 265 11.46 -18.64 19.81
C VAL A 265 10.18 -19.40 20.11
N VAL A 266 9.15 -19.15 19.30
CA VAL A 266 7.86 -19.85 19.37
C VAL A 266 7.49 -20.43 18.01
N THR A 267 6.72 -21.51 18.01
CA THR A 267 6.03 -22.03 16.82
C THR A 267 4.53 -21.86 17.03
N VAL A 268 3.84 -21.26 16.06
CA VAL A 268 2.40 -20.97 16.12
C VAL A 268 1.65 -21.73 15.04
N ASN A 269 0.48 -22.26 15.39
CA ASN A 269 -0.34 -23.17 14.59
C ASN A 269 -1.80 -22.67 14.48
N THR A 270 -2.15 -21.59 15.18
CA THR A 270 -3.45 -20.91 15.09
C THR A 270 -3.29 -19.40 14.98
N VAL A 271 -4.36 -18.71 14.59
CA VAL A 271 -4.38 -17.24 14.43
C VAL A 271 -4.27 -16.54 15.80
N GLU A 272 -4.83 -17.12 16.86
CA GLU A 272 -4.77 -16.62 18.23
C GLU A 272 -3.34 -16.75 18.80
N GLU A 273 -2.64 -17.86 18.49
CA GLU A 273 -1.23 -18.04 18.85
C GLU A 273 -0.35 -17.02 18.13
N LEU A 274 -0.59 -16.75 16.85
CA LEU A 274 0.07 -15.70 16.07
C LEU A 274 -0.16 -14.31 16.69
N GLN A 275 -1.42 -13.93 16.94
CA GLN A 275 -1.80 -12.65 17.55
C GLN A 275 -1.10 -12.44 18.90
N LYS A 276 -1.20 -13.43 19.80
CA LYS A 276 -0.55 -13.38 21.11
C LYS A 276 0.97 -13.24 21.02
N SER A 277 1.60 -13.85 20.02
CA SER A 277 3.06 -13.87 19.85
C SER A 277 3.60 -12.59 19.21
N LEU A 278 2.77 -11.79 18.55
CA LEU A 278 3.17 -10.54 17.91
C LEU A 278 2.82 -9.28 18.72
N ALA A 279 1.82 -9.32 19.60
CA ALA A 279 1.23 -8.13 20.22
C ALA A 279 2.07 -7.39 21.31
N ASP A 280 3.20 -7.92 21.75
CA ASP A 280 4.11 -7.26 22.71
C ASP A 280 5.35 -6.67 22.01
N ASP A 281 6.26 -6.02 22.76
CA ASP A 281 7.55 -5.52 22.24
C ASP A 281 8.74 -6.45 22.57
N LYS A 282 8.48 -7.65 23.14
CA LYS A 282 9.54 -8.60 23.54
C LYS A 282 10.18 -9.23 22.30
N ALA A 283 11.50 -9.24 22.23
CA ALA A 283 12.26 -9.92 21.18
C ALA A 283 11.77 -11.36 20.99
N ARG A 284 11.16 -11.66 19.82
CA ARG A 284 10.59 -12.97 19.54
C ARG A 284 10.64 -13.38 18.06
N THR A 285 11.19 -14.56 17.80
CA THR A 285 11.07 -15.26 16.50
C THR A 285 9.84 -16.16 16.53
N VAL A 286 8.84 -15.79 15.74
CA VAL A 286 7.54 -16.45 15.59
C VAL A 286 7.57 -17.27 14.30
N ARG A 287 7.55 -18.59 14.43
CA ARG A 287 7.61 -19.53 13.29
C ARG A 287 6.23 -20.08 12.99
N LEU A 288 5.80 -20.05 11.74
CA LEU A 288 4.58 -20.71 11.31
C LEU A 288 4.79 -22.23 11.30
N GLY A 289 4.04 -22.94 12.14
CA GLY A 289 4.04 -24.41 12.27
C GLY A 289 3.00 -25.11 11.40
N ALA A 290 2.07 -24.35 10.83
CA ALA A 290 1.07 -24.73 9.85
C ALA A 290 0.73 -23.51 8.99
N ASP A 291 0.11 -23.72 7.81
CA ASP A 291 -0.56 -22.63 7.09
C ASP A 291 -1.75 -22.14 7.93
N LEU A 292 -1.90 -20.82 8.09
CA LEU A 292 -2.96 -20.22 8.89
C LEU A 292 -4.04 -19.62 7.99
N SER A 293 -5.29 -19.79 8.38
CA SER A 293 -6.47 -19.31 7.64
C SER A 293 -7.55 -18.82 8.60
N ALA A 294 -8.39 -17.89 8.13
CA ALA A 294 -9.57 -17.43 8.86
C ALA A 294 -10.80 -17.30 7.93
N ASP A 295 -11.98 -17.69 8.43
CA ASP A 295 -13.27 -17.58 7.72
C ASP A 295 -13.70 -16.12 7.44
N SER A 296 -13.01 -15.14 8.05
CA SER A 296 -13.18 -13.71 7.79
C SER A 296 -11.88 -12.97 8.07
N LYS A 297 -11.73 -11.75 7.52
CA LYS A 297 -10.55 -10.90 7.72
C LYS A 297 -10.18 -10.77 9.20
N VAL A 298 -8.97 -11.20 9.57
CA VAL A 298 -8.36 -10.95 10.87
C VAL A 298 -7.18 -10.01 10.69
N THR A 299 -7.27 -8.81 11.28
CA THR A 299 -6.11 -7.92 11.44
C THR A 299 -5.33 -8.32 12.69
N VAL A 300 -4.09 -8.77 12.50
CA VAL A 300 -3.14 -9.05 13.56
C VAL A 300 -2.28 -7.80 13.78
N LYS A 301 -2.18 -7.38 15.05
CA LYS A 301 -1.26 -6.32 15.47
C LYS A 301 0.10 -6.89 15.86
N PHE A 302 1.16 -6.16 15.52
CA PHE A 302 2.50 -6.44 15.97
C PHE A 302 3.13 -5.22 16.65
N GLY A 303 3.80 -5.47 17.80
CA GLY A 303 4.75 -4.56 18.42
C GLY A 303 6.17 -4.81 17.91
N ALA A 304 7.16 -4.26 18.60
CA ALA A 304 8.56 -4.25 18.17
C ALA A 304 9.32 -5.57 18.38
N ASN A 305 10.49 -5.68 17.75
CA ASN A 305 11.45 -6.78 17.89
C ASN A 305 10.86 -8.15 17.51
N LYS A 306 10.11 -8.21 16.41
CA LYS A 306 9.50 -9.44 15.89
C LYS A 306 10.22 -9.95 14.66
N THR A 307 10.38 -11.27 14.60
CA THR A 307 10.67 -11.99 13.37
C THR A 307 9.50 -12.92 13.10
N LEU A 308 8.71 -12.70 12.05
CA LEU A 308 7.69 -13.66 11.60
C LEU A 308 8.23 -14.45 10.40
N LEU A 309 8.35 -15.77 10.56
CA LEU A 309 8.97 -16.67 9.59
C LEU A 309 8.02 -17.79 9.14
N GLY A 310 7.76 -17.88 7.84
CA GLY A 310 7.18 -19.05 7.20
C GLY A 310 8.19 -20.20 7.08
N THR A 311 7.79 -21.42 7.40
CA THR A 311 8.66 -22.61 7.46
C THR A 311 8.24 -23.69 6.46
N GLU A 312 9.01 -24.78 6.38
CA GLU A 312 8.65 -26.01 5.65
C GLU A 312 7.27 -26.59 6.03
N LYS A 313 6.75 -26.28 7.22
CA LYS A 313 5.46 -26.78 7.72
C LYS A 313 4.28 -25.86 7.40
N GLY A 314 4.56 -24.63 7.01
CA GLY A 314 3.54 -23.63 6.70
C GLY A 314 4.12 -22.25 6.45
N ASN A 315 3.60 -21.60 5.42
CA ASN A 315 3.89 -20.20 5.08
C ASN A 315 2.65 -19.38 4.71
N GLY A 316 1.50 -20.03 4.50
CA GLY A 316 0.23 -19.41 4.15
C GLY A 316 -0.36 -18.56 5.27
N LEU A 317 -0.82 -17.37 4.89
CA LEU A 317 -1.61 -16.45 5.71
C LEU A 317 -2.85 -16.04 4.89
N HIS A 318 -3.93 -16.81 5.01
CA HIS A 318 -5.17 -16.59 4.27
C HIS A 318 -6.20 -15.81 5.10
N ASN A 319 -6.71 -14.69 4.56
CA ASN A 319 -7.55 -13.71 5.27
C ASN A 319 -6.90 -13.12 6.55
N ILE A 320 -5.57 -13.25 6.68
CA ILE A 320 -4.80 -12.75 7.83
C ILE A 320 -3.95 -11.56 7.37
N TYR A 321 -4.18 -10.41 8.01
CA TYR A 321 -3.65 -9.12 7.63
C TYR A 321 -2.74 -8.61 8.74
N LEU A 322 -1.52 -8.17 8.43
CA LEU A 322 -0.57 -7.67 9.44
C LEU A 322 -0.56 -6.14 9.43
N ALA A 323 -0.76 -5.53 10.61
CA ALA A 323 -0.70 -4.08 10.75
C ALA A 323 0.13 -3.69 11.97
N ASN A 324 1.06 -2.75 11.80
CA ASN A 324 1.94 -2.32 12.88
C ASN A 324 1.15 -1.59 14.01
N ASP A 325 1.63 -1.67 15.25
CA ASP A 325 1.17 -0.77 16.34
C ASP A 325 2.17 0.37 16.56
N LYS A 326 1.80 1.37 17.37
CA LYS A 326 2.54 2.62 17.57
C LYS A 326 3.97 2.44 18.09
N GLY A 327 4.26 1.33 18.77
CA GLY A 327 5.60 0.97 19.26
C GLY A 327 6.45 0.14 18.29
N ALA A 328 5.85 -0.44 17.23
CA ALA A 328 6.53 -1.35 16.30
C ALA A 328 7.75 -0.71 15.66
N SER A 329 8.82 -1.50 15.52
CA SER A 329 10.15 -1.16 14.99
C SER A 329 11.07 -2.37 15.16
N ASN A 330 12.14 -2.45 14.36
CA ASN A 330 13.08 -3.59 14.39
C ASN A 330 12.38 -4.92 14.09
N ASP A 331 11.66 -5.00 12.97
CA ASP A 331 10.81 -6.16 12.64
C ASP A 331 11.17 -6.79 11.28
N ILE A 332 11.16 -8.12 11.24
CA ILE A 332 11.47 -8.95 10.06
C ILE A 332 10.24 -9.80 9.72
N PHE A 333 9.86 -9.81 8.44
CA PHE A 333 8.80 -10.66 7.91
C PHE A 333 9.36 -11.45 6.73
N GLN A 334 9.43 -12.78 6.87
CA GLN A 334 10.14 -13.65 5.94
C GLN A 334 9.34 -14.87 5.50
N ASN A 335 9.45 -15.18 4.19
CA ASN A 335 8.92 -16.38 3.59
C ASN A 335 7.40 -16.56 3.82
N LEU A 336 6.61 -15.48 3.80
CA LEU A 336 5.17 -15.51 4.08
C LEU A 336 4.34 -15.42 2.78
N ASN A 337 3.27 -16.19 2.67
CA ASN A 337 2.40 -16.26 1.50
C ASN A 337 0.98 -15.74 1.84
N PHE A 338 0.75 -14.45 1.60
CA PHE A 338 -0.52 -13.77 1.87
C PHE A 338 -1.53 -14.00 0.75
N SER A 339 -2.76 -14.36 1.12
CA SER A 339 -3.92 -14.44 0.23
C SER A 339 -5.19 -14.00 0.96
N HIS A 340 -6.25 -13.69 0.23
CA HIS A 340 -7.51 -13.24 0.80
C HIS A 340 -8.71 -13.50 -0.12
N ASP A 341 -9.94 -13.44 0.42
CA ASP A 341 -11.17 -13.50 -0.38
C ASP A 341 -11.46 -12.19 -1.11
N SER A 342 -12.03 -12.25 -2.32
CA SER A 342 -12.42 -11.07 -3.13
C SER A 342 -13.54 -10.18 -2.54
N ARG A 343 -13.97 -10.44 -1.30
CA ARG A 343 -14.83 -9.56 -0.49
C ARG A 343 -14.04 -8.58 0.38
N TYR A 344 -12.74 -8.76 0.55
CA TYR A 344 -11.86 -7.92 1.36
C TYR A 344 -10.95 -7.08 0.46
N ARG A 345 -11.56 -6.07 -0.19
CA ARG A 345 -10.92 -5.17 -1.17
C ARG A 345 -11.17 -3.70 -0.89
N GLU A 346 -11.55 -3.32 0.33
CA GLU A 346 -11.72 -1.92 0.71
C GLU A 346 -10.36 -1.19 0.85
N ASN A 347 -10.40 0.14 0.98
CA ASN A 347 -9.18 0.97 1.09
C ASN A 347 -8.29 0.65 2.31
N ASN A 348 -8.77 -0.15 3.26
CA ASN A 348 -8.11 -0.60 4.49
C ASN A 348 -7.84 -2.13 4.51
N ASP A 349 -8.07 -2.83 3.40
CA ASP A 349 -7.80 -4.27 3.22
C ASP A 349 -6.39 -4.52 2.62
N MET A 350 -5.35 -3.96 3.25
CA MET A 350 -3.95 -4.18 2.85
C MET A 350 -3.31 -5.31 3.67
N GLN A 351 -2.89 -6.38 2.99
CA GLN A 351 -2.33 -7.60 3.61
C GLN A 351 -1.16 -7.31 4.57
N MET A 352 -0.37 -6.27 4.27
CA MET A 352 0.62 -5.68 5.17
C MET A 352 0.45 -4.15 5.21
N TYR A 353 0.41 -3.59 6.43
CA TYR A 353 0.24 -2.15 6.67
C TYR A 353 1.23 -1.63 7.73
N ILE A 354 2.18 -0.80 7.31
CA ILE A 354 3.21 -0.20 8.17
C ILE A 354 3.12 1.32 8.05
N ASN A 355 2.79 2.02 9.15
CA ASN A 355 2.56 3.47 9.15
C ASN A 355 3.47 4.28 10.11
N SER A 356 4.34 3.61 10.87
CA SER A 356 5.23 4.25 11.85
C SER A 356 6.39 3.34 12.21
N GLY A 357 7.39 3.88 12.90
CA GLY A 357 8.55 3.13 13.39
C GLY A 357 9.60 2.90 12.31
N GLU A 358 10.64 2.15 12.63
CA GLU A 358 11.80 2.01 11.75
C GLU A 358 12.43 0.61 11.79
N ARG A 359 13.36 0.35 10.86
CA ARG A 359 14.16 -0.89 10.76
C ARG A 359 13.34 -2.11 10.35
N TYR A 360 12.67 -2.05 9.20
CA TYR A 360 11.79 -3.12 8.70
C TYR A 360 12.41 -3.91 7.54
N TRP A 361 12.42 -5.24 7.62
CA TRP A 361 12.85 -6.11 6.51
C TRP A 361 11.73 -7.05 6.06
N LEU A 362 11.30 -6.90 4.80
CA LEU A 362 10.28 -7.72 4.15
C LEU A 362 10.97 -8.55 3.05
N ASP A 363 11.21 -9.84 3.29
CA ASP A 363 12.02 -10.68 2.39
C ASP A 363 11.36 -12.01 2.00
N HIS A 364 11.48 -12.40 0.73
CA HIS A 364 10.89 -13.63 0.19
C HIS A 364 9.38 -13.79 0.50
N ASN A 365 8.62 -12.69 0.58
CA ASN A 365 7.18 -12.76 0.81
C ASN A 365 6.41 -12.85 -0.52
N THR A 366 5.20 -13.39 -0.52
CA THR A 366 4.28 -13.36 -1.65
C THR A 366 2.96 -12.75 -1.23
N PHE A 367 2.51 -11.76 -1.98
CA PHE A 367 1.25 -11.07 -1.80
C PHE A 367 0.38 -11.35 -3.01
N SER A 368 -0.66 -12.16 -2.81
CA SER A 368 -1.61 -12.57 -3.86
C SER A 368 -2.93 -11.84 -3.69
N GLY A 369 -3.32 -11.13 -4.74
CA GLY A 369 -4.58 -10.40 -4.88
C GLY A 369 -5.68 -11.20 -5.59
N THR A 370 -6.81 -10.54 -5.84
CA THR A 370 -8.04 -11.16 -6.40
C THR A 370 -8.56 -10.48 -7.67
N LYS A 371 -7.68 -9.93 -8.50
CA LYS A 371 -8.03 -9.24 -9.78
C LYS A 371 -8.80 -10.12 -10.77
N ASP A 372 -8.61 -11.44 -10.74
CA ASP A 372 -9.36 -12.41 -11.54
C ASP A 372 -10.83 -12.59 -11.09
N GLN A 373 -11.18 -12.13 -9.88
CA GLN A 373 -12.47 -12.35 -9.24
C GLN A 373 -13.32 -11.07 -9.22
N ASN A 374 -13.72 -10.60 -10.41
CA ASN A 374 -14.53 -9.39 -10.62
C ASN A 374 -13.93 -8.14 -9.91
N PRO A 375 -12.87 -7.53 -10.46
CA PRO A 375 -12.11 -6.46 -9.81
C PRO A 375 -12.98 -5.21 -9.56
N THR A 376 -12.69 -4.51 -8.45
CA THR A 376 -13.44 -3.32 -8.01
C THR A 376 -12.67 -2.02 -8.22
N GLY A 377 -11.36 -2.10 -8.45
CA GLY A 377 -10.48 -0.93 -8.48
C GLY A 377 -10.19 -0.39 -7.09
N LEU A 378 -10.21 -1.25 -6.05
CA LEU A 378 -9.95 -0.86 -4.66
C LEU A 378 -8.97 -1.78 -3.91
N ASP A 379 -8.70 -3.00 -4.39
CA ASP A 379 -7.75 -3.95 -3.77
C ASP A 379 -6.31 -3.39 -3.70
N LYS A 380 -5.55 -3.68 -2.63
CA LYS A 380 -4.18 -3.16 -2.37
C LYS A 380 -3.36 -4.19 -1.60
N LEU A 381 -2.14 -4.50 -2.04
CA LEU A 381 -1.34 -5.55 -1.38
C LEU A 381 -0.55 -5.06 -0.15
N LEU A 382 0.21 -3.97 -0.30
CA LEU A 382 1.14 -3.47 0.74
C LEU A 382 1.08 -1.94 0.89
N TYR A 383 1.14 -1.47 2.13
CA TYR A 383 1.39 -0.07 2.47
C TYR A 383 2.59 0.08 3.41
N VAL A 384 3.49 0.99 3.07
CA VAL A 384 4.61 1.47 3.91
C VAL A 384 4.64 3.00 3.85
N GLY A 385 4.16 3.69 4.88
CA GLY A 385 4.02 5.15 4.85
C GLY A 385 3.90 5.77 6.24
N GLY A 386 3.23 6.91 6.34
CA GLY A 386 3.24 7.73 7.55
C GLY A 386 4.68 8.08 7.96
N THR A 387 5.08 7.70 9.18
CA THR A 387 6.46 7.84 9.68
C THR A 387 7.21 6.50 9.75
N ALA A 388 6.85 5.54 8.89
CA ALA A 388 7.66 4.33 8.70
C ALA A 388 9.00 4.69 8.05
N ASP A 389 10.11 4.09 8.51
CA ASP A 389 11.44 4.38 7.96
C ASP A 389 12.41 3.19 7.94
N ASN A 390 13.54 3.36 7.25
CA ASN A 390 14.64 2.41 7.13
C ASN A 390 14.15 1.00 6.74
N VAL A 391 13.44 0.92 5.62
CA VAL A 391 12.77 -0.30 5.16
C VAL A 391 13.56 -0.95 4.02
N SER A 392 13.51 -2.28 3.95
CA SER A 392 14.01 -3.03 2.79
C SER A 392 13.00 -4.10 2.39
N LEU A 393 12.50 -4.00 1.17
CA LEU A 393 11.58 -4.92 0.52
C LEU A 393 12.37 -5.67 -0.55
N THR A 394 12.70 -6.93 -0.26
CA THR A 394 13.63 -7.71 -1.07
C THR A 394 13.08 -9.08 -1.46
N ASN A 395 13.51 -9.60 -2.61
CA ASN A 395 13.21 -10.95 -3.09
C ASN A 395 11.70 -11.35 -3.04
N SER A 396 10.78 -10.39 -3.02
CA SER A 396 9.35 -10.62 -2.75
C SER A 396 8.51 -10.55 -4.02
N LYS A 397 7.32 -11.15 -4.00
CA LYS A 397 6.40 -11.25 -5.14
C LYS A 397 5.07 -10.55 -4.84
N PHE A 398 4.58 -9.76 -5.78
CA PHE A 398 3.29 -9.10 -5.75
C PHE A 398 2.53 -9.48 -7.01
N GLN A 399 1.33 -10.07 -6.88
CA GLN A 399 0.64 -10.64 -8.03
C GLN A 399 -0.88 -10.53 -8.03
N ASN A 400 -1.47 -10.47 -9.23
CA ASN A 400 -2.90 -10.63 -9.51
C ASN A 400 -3.79 -9.60 -8.77
N ASN A 401 -3.49 -8.30 -8.89
CA ASN A 401 -4.20 -7.26 -8.14
C ASN A 401 -4.41 -5.96 -8.91
N GLU A 402 -5.46 -5.19 -8.61
CA GLU A 402 -5.61 -3.86 -9.20
C GLU A 402 -4.48 -2.91 -8.74
N TYR A 403 -4.14 -2.89 -7.45
CA TYR A 403 -3.04 -2.06 -6.93
C TYR A 403 -1.98 -2.91 -6.22
N GLY A 404 -0.73 -2.73 -6.64
CA GLY A 404 0.46 -3.30 -5.98
C GLY A 404 0.73 -2.64 -4.64
N VAL A 405 1.72 -1.72 -4.60
CA VAL A 405 2.25 -1.19 -3.33
C VAL A 405 2.16 0.34 -3.23
N ILE A 406 1.90 0.84 -2.01
CA ILE A 406 1.78 2.27 -1.70
C ILE A 406 2.89 2.65 -0.71
N LEU A 407 3.75 3.60 -1.12
CA LEU A 407 4.99 3.92 -0.43
C LEU A 407 5.04 5.44 -0.14
N GLY A 408 5.09 5.82 1.14
CA GLY A 408 4.85 7.18 1.62
C GLY A 408 3.38 7.47 1.91
N GLN A 409 3.12 8.49 2.76
CA GLN A 409 1.77 8.94 3.10
C GLN A 409 0.98 9.31 1.83
N PRO A 410 -0.29 8.90 1.67
CA PRO A 410 -1.06 9.17 0.46
C PRO A 410 -1.77 10.55 0.48
N ASP A 411 -1.06 11.60 0.90
CA ASP A 411 -1.57 12.97 1.04
C ASP A 411 -0.57 13.96 0.42
N ASP A 412 -0.98 14.66 -0.64
CA ASP A 412 -0.13 15.58 -1.39
C ASP A 412 -0.25 17.05 -0.93
N SER A 413 -0.91 17.31 0.21
CA SER A 413 -1.02 18.64 0.79
C SER A 413 0.33 19.21 1.24
N ALA A 414 0.45 20.54 1.30
CA ALA A 414 1.66 21.19 1.79
C ALA A 414 2.00 20.79 3.24
N GLN A 415 0.98 20.51 4.05
CA GLN A 415 1.08 20.03 5.42
C GLN A 415 1.66 18.62 5.47
N ALA A 416 1.16 17.68 4.65
CA ALA A 416 1.70 16.32 4.58
C ALA A 416 3.13 16.30 3.99
N LYS A 417 3.39 17.06 2.91
CA LYS A 417 4.73 17.22 2.35
C LYS A 417 5.75 17.79 3.35
N ALA A 418 5.31 18.59 4.32
CA ALA A 418 6.17 19.05 5.41
C ALA A 418 6.32 18.01 6.54
N ALA A 419 5.24 17.31 6.90
CA ALA A 419 5.21 16.36 8.02
C ALA A 419 5.94 15.03 7.73
N TYR A 420 5.91 14.58 6.48
CA TYR A 420 6.44 13.27 6.06
C TYR A 420 7.69 13.38 5.16
N LYS A 421 8.31 14.56 5.07
CA LYS A 421 9.51 14.78 4.24
C LYS A 421 10.65 13.83 4.60
N GLY A 422 11.15 13.09 3.62
CA GLY A 422 12.19 12.07 3.79
C GLY A 422 11.68 10.68 4.19
N TYR A 423 10.40 10.53 4.54
CA TYR A 423 9.81 9.25 4.94
C TYR A 423 8.99 8.62 3.81
N PRO A 424 9.14 7.31 3.53
CA PRO A 424 10.14 6.37 4.05
C PRO A 424 11.48 6.38 3.26
N HIS A 425 12.59 6.06 3.91
CA HIS A 425 13.79 5.53 3.23
C HIS A 425 13.56 4.04 2.91
N MET A 426 13.55 3.68 1.62
CA MET A 426 13.25 2.31 1.18
C MET A 426 14.23 1.77 0.15
N THR A 427 14.64 0.53 0.36
CA THR A 427 15.26 -0.32 -0.65
C THR A 427 14.19 -1.24 -1.22
N ILE A 428 13.98 -1.23 -2.52
CA ILE A 428 13.07 -2.14 -3.22
C ILE A 428 13.91 -2.90 -4.26
N ALA A 429 14.35 -4.12 -3.92
CA ALA A 429 15.32 -4.84 -4.74
C ALA A 429 15.04 -6.33 -4.99
N ASN A 430 15.29 -6.77 -6.22
CA ASN A 430 15.08 -8.16 -6.67
C ASN A 430 13.63 -8.68 -6.48
N ASN A 431 12.62 -7.81 -6.57
CA ASN A 431 11.22 -8.21 -6.43
C ASN A 431 10.58 -8.55 -7.78
N LEU A 432 9.50 -9.33 -7.75
CA LEU A 432 8.65 -9.66 -8.90
C LEU A 432 7.26 -9.05 -8.73
N PHE A 433 6.93 -8.08 -9.58
CA PHE A 433 5.60 -7.49 -9.72
C PHE A 433 4.95 -8.07 -10.98
N ASN A 434 3.82 -8.78 -10.87
CA ASN A 434 3.25 -9.56 -11.98
C ASN A 434 1.71 -9.52 -12.04
N ASN A 435 1.11 -9.11 -13.16
CA ASN A 435 -0.36 -8.96 -13.30
C ASN A 435 -0.90 -7.95 -12.28
N LEU A 436 -0.45 -6.69 -12.40
CA LEU A 436 -0.84 -5.58 -11.53
C LEU A 436 -1.29 -4.37 -12.35
N ASP A 437 -2.52 -3.87 -12.17
CA ASP A 437 -2.99 -2.76 -13.01
C ASP A 437 -2.20 -1.47 -12.75
N VAL A 438 -1.85 -1.19 -11.49
CA VAL A 438 -1.00 -0.03 -11.16
C VAL A 438 -0.08 -0.29 -9.96
N ARG A 439 0.97 0.53 -9.84
CA ARG A 439 1.92 0.59 -8.69
C ARG A 439 2.86 -0.61 -8.63
N ALA A 440 3.60 -0.82 -9.71
CA ALA A 440 4.53 -1.93 -9.94
C ALA A 440 5.86 -1.38 -10.54
N PRO A 441 6.80 -0.82 -9.74
CA PRO A 441 7.12 -1.25 -8.38
C PRO A 441 6.55 -0.37 -7.26
N GLY A 442 5.75 0.66 -7.54
CA GLY A 442 5.02 1.39 -6.49
C GLY A 442 4.55 2.80 -6.85
N LEU A 443 3.60 3.30 -6.05
CA LEU A 443 3.33 4.74 -5.90
C LEU A 443 4.21 5.28 -4.77
N MET A 444 5.07 6.24 -5.09
CA MET A 444 6.13 6.74 -4.22
C MET A 444 5.93 8.23 -3.91
N ARG A 445 5.97 8.58 -2.62
CA ARG A 445 5.81 9.95 -2.07
C ARG A 445 6.81 10.25 -0.96
N HIS A 446 7.20 11.52 -0.87
CA HIS A 446 7.96 12.20 0.21
C HIS A 446 9.35 11.67 0.58
N GLY A 447 9.57 10.36 0.50
CA GLY A 447 10.77 9.66 0.94
C GLY A 447 11.80 9.37 -0.14
N ASN A 448 12.71 8.46 0.18
CA ASN A 448 13.94 8.19 -0.56
C ASN A 448 13.99 6.72 -0.98
N PHE A 449 13.82 6.46 -2.26
CA PHE A 449 13.59 5.13 -2.84
C PHE A 449 14.77 4.70 -3.71
N ASP A 450 15.49 3.66 -3.29
CA ASP A 450 16.49 2.96 -4.09
C ASP A 450 15.86 1.68 -4.65
N VAL A 451 15.65 1.62 -5.97
CA VAL A 451 14.77 0.66 -6.63
C VAL A 451 15.54 -0.05 -7.73
N TYR A 452 16.06 -1.25 -7.47
CA TYR A 452 16.97 -1.92 -8.40
C TYR A 452 16.76 -3.42 -8.61
N ASN A 453 17.18 -3.91 -9.77
CA ASN A 453 17.04 -5.32 -10.18
C ASN A 453 15.61 -5.88 -10.08
N ASN A 454 14.52 -5.10 -10.10
CA ASN A 454 13.16 -5.65 -10.00
C ASN A 454 12.65 -6.10 -11.38
N LEU A 455 11.80 -7.13 -11.41
CA LEU A 455 11.07 -7.58 -12.59
C LEU A 455 9.62 -7.09 -12.48
N VAL A 456 9.20 -6.33 -13.47
CA VAL A 456 7.85 -5.81 -13.64
C VAL A 456 7.27 -6.46 -14.89
N ASP A 457 6.24 -7.26 -14.71
CA ASP A 457 5.60 -8.05 -15.75
C ASP A 457 4.08 -7.86 -15.73
N ASP A 458 3.45 -7.81 -16.90
CA ASP A 458 1.99 -7.78 -17.07
C ASP A 458 1.34 -6.65 -16.24
N PHE A 459 1.54 -5.41 -16.66
CA PHE A 459 1.21 -4.22 -15.85
C PHE A 459 0.67 -3.07 -16.69
N HIS A 460 -0.19 -2.21 -16.11
CA HIS A 460 -0.63 -0.99 -16.79
C HIS A 460 0.15 0.27 -16.33
N LEU A 461 0.31 0.54 -15.02
CA LEU A 461 1.22 1.58 -14.52
C LEU A 461 2.31 1.03 -13.60
N GLY A 462 3.56 1.31 -13.94
CA GLY A 462 4.75 0.86 -13.25
C GLY A 462 5.09 1.71 -12.02
N PHE A 463 6.07 2.60 -12.16
CA PHE A 463 6.31 3.65 -11.18
C PHE A 463 5.17 4.69 -11.20
N THR A 464 4.81 5.23 -10.04
CA THR A 464 4.11 6.53 -9.95
C THR A 464 4.90 7.44 -9.03
N ALA A 465 5.44 8.54 -9.57
CA ALA A 465 6.36 9.43 -8.89
C ALA A 465 5.70 10.79 -8.60
N THR A 466 5.55 11.15 -7.32
CA THR A 466 4.93 12.42 -6.91
C THR A 466 5.37 12.85 -5.51
N GLY A 467 4.91 14.01 -5.04
CA GLY A 467 4.91 14.35 -3.62
C GLY A 467 6.29 14.60 -3.00
N ASP A 468 7.24 15.20 -3.73
CA ASP A 468 8.64 15.41 -3.33
C ASP A 468 9.45 14.12 -3.09
N ALA A 469 8.98 12.96 -3.58
CA ALA A 469 9.74 11.71 -3.53
C ALA A 469 11.08 11.82 -4.27
N THR A 470 12.13 11.19 -3.74
CA THR A 470 13.42 11.04 -4.41
C THR A 470 13.64 9.58 -4.80
N ILE A 471 13.73 9.29 -6.09
CA ILE A 471 13.74 7.93 -6.63
C ILE A 471 14.99 7.71 -7.49
N LEU A 472 15.78 6.71 -7.13
CA LEU A 472 16.86 6.14 -7.95
C LEU A 472 16.43 4.74 -8.43
N SER A 473 16.06 4.65 -9.70
CA SER A 473 15.80 3.40 -10.42
C SER A 473 17.10 2.90 -11.05
N GLN A 474 17.37 1.59 -11.01
CA GLN A 474 18.56 1.02 -11.65
C GLN A 474 18.37 -0.46 -12.06
N ALA A 475 18.64 -0.79 -13.32
CA ALA A 475 18.59 -2.16 -13.86
C ALA A 475 17.26 -2.93 -13.59
N ASN A 476 16.12 -2.24 -13.61
CA ASN A 476 14.81 -2.88 -13.53
C ASN A 476 14.40 -3.40 -14.92
N TYR A 477 13.73 -4.55 -14.97
CA TYR A 477 13.26 -5.16 -16.21
C TYR A 477 11.75 -5.08 -16.31
N PHE A 478 11.25 -4.39 -17.33
CA PHE A 478 9.84 -4.24 -17.65
C PHE A 478 9.49 -5.11 -18.87
N GLN A 479 8.40 -5.88 -18.78
CA GLN A 479 7.83 -6.62 -19.91
C GLN A 479 6.30 -6.69 -19.82
N LYS A 480 5.65 -6.90 -20.97
CA LYS A 480 4.18 -6.96 -21.11
C LYS A 480 3.43 -5.77 -20.46
N GLY A 481 4.00 -4.56 -20.56
CA GLY A 481 3.25 -3.35 -20.23
C GLY A 481 2.03 -3.18 -21.15
N VAL A 482 0.92 -2.66 -20.64
CA VAL A 482 -0.32 -2.41 -21.40
C VAL A 482 -0.92 -1.02 -21.15
N ASP A 483 -1.81 -0.57 -22.04
CA ASP A 483 -2.63 0.63 -21.86
C ASP A 483 -3.98 0.34 -21.17
N THR A 484 -4.80 1.37 -20.94
CA THR A 484 -6.15 1.26 -20.35
C THR A 484 -7.17 0.50 -21.22
N ALA A 485 -6.83 0.17 -22.46
CA ALA A 485 -7.61 -0.67 -23.37
C ALA A 485 -6.98 -2.07 -23.55
N ASN A 486 -5.97 -2.42 -22.72
CA ASN A 486 -5.24 -3.68 -22.71
C ASN A 486 -4.43 -3.96 -24.00
N ASN A 487 -4.00 -2.93 -24.72
CA ASN A 487 -3.02 -3.05 -25.82
C ASN A 487 -1.60 -2.97 -25.27
N PRO A 488 -0.60 -3.70 -25.83
CA PRO A 488 0.79 -3.58 -25.41
C PRO A 488 1.33 -2.14 -25.49
N SER A 489 1.85 -1.63 -24.38
CA SER A 489 2.32 -0.25 -24.23
C SER A 489 3.40 -0.09 -23.16
N ASN A 490 4.48 0.60 -23.51
CA ASN A 490 5.50 1.02 -22.54
C ASN A 490 5.25 2.43 -21.98
N GLN A 491 4.15 3.11 -22.34
CA GLN A 491 3.87 4.47 -21.81
C GLN A 491 3.63 4.46 -20.29
N GLY A 492 3.17 3.34 -19.74
CA GLY A 492 2.87 3.19 -18.33
C GLY A 492 4.07 2.96 -17.41
N VAL A 493 5.30 2.80 -17.91
CA VAL A 493 6.48 2.48 -17.06
C VAL A 493 6.73 3.51 -15.95
N LEU A 494 6.34 4.76 -16.17
CA LEU A 494 6.43 5.86 -15.21
C LEU A 494 5.29 6.86 -15.39
N ASP A 495 4.36 6.86 -14.43
CA ASP A 495 3.38 7.93 -14.22
C ASP A 495 4.02 9.06 -13.39
N ASP A 496 4.82 9.88 -14.06
CA ASP A 496 5.48 11.06 -13.47
C ASP A 496 4.49 12.22 -13.28
N LYS A 497 4.38 12.79 -12.08
CA LYS A 497 3.55 13.98 -11.81
C LYS A 497 4.30 15.32 -11.96
N GLY A 498 5.63 15.29 -12.07
CA GLY A 498 6.49 16.47 -12.21
C GLY A 498 6.88 17.14 -10.89
N ASP A 499 6.45 16.62 -9.75
CA ASP A 499 6.71 17.17 -8.40
C ASP A 499 7.52 16.22 -7.49
N ALA A 500 8.20 15.24 -8.08
CA ALA A 500 9.20 14.37 -7.44
C ALA A 500 10.61 14.64 -8.01
N HIS A 501 11.59 13.79 -7.69
CA HIS A 501 12.91 13.73 -8.30
C HIS A 501 13.19 12.28 -8.74
N PHE A 502 13.46 12.03 -10.03
CA PHE A 502 13.60 10.67 -10.58
C PHE A 502 14.90 10.52 -11.36
N LYS A 503 15.52 9.32 -11.32
CA LYS A 503 16.63 8.96 -12.21
C LYS A 503 16.59 7.45 -12.46
N ASP A 504 16.68 7.03 -13.72
CA ASP A 504 16.98 5.64 -14.08
C ASP A 504 18.44 5.46 -14.51
N ILE A 505 18.98 4.26 -14.29
CA ILE A 505 20.25 3.80 -14.86
C ILE A 505 20.09 2.35 -15.35
N GLY A 506 20.04 2.15 -16.67
CA GLY A 506 20.21 0.83 -17.28
C GLY A 506 19.04 -0.15 -17.12
N SER A 507 17.83 0.33 -16.83
CA SER A 507 16.62 -0.47 -17.03
C SER A 507 16.37 -0.72 -18.53
N ASN A 508 15.62 -1.77 -18.89
CA ASN A 508 15.42 -2.18 -20.28
C ASN A 508 14.42 -1.32 -21.11
N VAL A 509 14.04 -0.14 -20.61
CA VAL A 509 13.04 0.77 -21.19
C VAL A 509 13.50 2.23 -21.10
N SER A 510 12.91 3.10 -21.93
CA SER A 510 13.09 4.55 -21.84
C SER A 510 11.91 5.21 -21.11
N PHE A 511 12.19 6.23 -20.31
CA PHE A 511 11.21 6.88 -19.43
C PHE A 511 10.82 8.27 -19.93
N THR A 512 9.51 8.56 -20.01
CA THR A 512 8.96 9.90 -20.31
C THR A 512 8.95 10.77 -19.05
N GLN A 513 10.15 11.11 -18.57
CA GLN A 513 10.36 11.88 -17.34
C GLN A 513 9.95 13.36 -17.50
N LYS A 514 9.32 13.90 -16.44
CA LYS A 514 8.92 15.31 -16.27
C LYS A 514 9.63 15.93 -15.07
N SER A 515 9.78 15.16 -14.00
CA SER A 515 10.44 15.57 -12.75
C SER A 515 11.95 15.81 -12.95
N PRO A 516 12.58 16.71 -12.16
CA PRO A 516 14.02 16.88 -12.16
C PRO A 516 14.79 15.59 -11.86
N THR A 517 16.02 15.50 -12.36
CA THR A 517 16.91 14.37 -12.10
C THR A 517 17.52 14.44 -10.70
N THR A 518 17.47 13.34 -9.94
CA THR A 518 18.17 13.29 -8.64
C THR A 518 19.66 12.97 -8.78
N ALA A 519 20.48 13.60 -7.94
CA ALA A 519 21.88 13.26 -7.72
C ALA A 519 22.10 12.35 -6.50
N TRP A 520 21.03 12.03 -5.76
CA TRP A 520 21.07 11.18 -4.58
C TRP A 520 21.45 9.73 -4.92
N THR A 521 22.19 9.10 -4.00
CA THR A 521 22.50 7.68 -3.99
C THR A 521 22.45 7.17 -2.55
N PRO A 522 22.04 5.91 -2.30
CA PRO A 522 22.13 5.31 -0.97
C PRO A 522 23.60 5.14 -0.52
N SER A 523 23.80 4.99 0.79
CA SER A 523 25.11 4.85 1.43
C SER A 523 25.65 3.42 1.47
N TYR A 524 24.82 2.41 1.19
CA TYR A 524 25.21 0.99 1.15
C TYR A 524 25.67 0.53 -0.23
N GLN A 525 26.49 -0.52 -0.24
CA GLN A 525 26.86 -1.24 -1.46
C GLN A 525 25.65 -2.01 -2.02
N ARG A 526 25.56 -2.07 -3.35
CA ARG A 526 24.45 -2.68 -4.09
C ARG A 526 25.00 -3.67 -5.13
N ASP A 527 24.48 -4.89 -5.12
CA ASP A 527 24.71 -5.90 -6.16
C ASP A 527 23.77 -5.61 -7.36
N VAL A 528 24.13 -4.58 -8.13
CA VAL A 528 23.39 -4.18 -9.33
C VAL A 528 23.76 -5.10 -10.49
N LYS A 529 22.75 -5.63 -11.16
CA LYS A 529 22.87 -6.58 -12.29
C LYS A 529 22.64 -5.87 -13.62
N THR A 530 22.72 -6.59 -14.73
CA THR A 530 21.97 -6.19 -15.95
C THR A 530 20.47 -6.42 -15.71
N ALA A 531 19.61 -5.76 -16.49
CA ALA A 531 18.16 -5.96 -16.38
C ALA A 531 17.77 -7.41 -16.74
N GLU A 532 18.47 -8.03 -17.69
CA GLU A 532 18.29 -9.43 -18.10
C GLU A 532 18.63 -10.40 -16.96
N GLU A 533 19.77 -10.21 -16.29
CA GLU A 533 20.16 -10.99 -15.11
C GLU A 533 19.22 -10.75 -13.92
N ALA A 534 18.71 -9.54 -13.75
CA ALA A 534 17.69 -9.22 -12.76
C ALA A 534 16.39 -10.00 -13.01
N LYS A 535 15.89 -10.00 -14.26
CA LYS A 535 14.76 -10.84 -14.67
C LYS A 535 15.01 -12.32 -14.38
N ALA A 536 16.15 -12.87 -14.80
CA ALA A 536 16.50 -14.27 -14.60
C ALA A 536 16.58 -14.63 -13.10
N TYR A 537 17.18 -13.76 -12.28
CA TYR A 537 17.22 -13.93 -10.83
C TYR A 537 15.82 -13.92 -10.21
N ASN A 538 14.97 -12.95 -10.56
CA ASN A 538 13.64 -12.79 -9.95
C ASN A 538 12.70 -13.94 -10.31
N LEU A 539 12.72 -14.42 -11.56
CA LEU A 539 11.95 -15.60 -11.98
C LEU A 539 12.35 -16.87 -11.22
N ALA A 540 13.60 -16.98 -10.78
CA ALA A 540 14.12 -18.12 -10.04
C ALA A 540 14.03 -17.97 -8.50
N ASN A 541 13.89 -16.75 -7.97
CA ASN A 541 14.06 -16.49 -6.53
C ASN A 541 12.94 -15.70 -5.84
N ALA A 542 12.16 -14.89 -6.55
CA ALA A 542 11.26 -13.93 -5.92
C ALA A 542 9.94 -14.57 -5.44
N GLY A 543 9.63 -14.39 -4.16
CA GLY A 543 8.43 -14.91 -3.51
C GLY A 543 8.71 -15.91 -2.38
N ALA A 544 7.64 -16.38 -1.74
CA ALA A 544 7.69 -17.38 -0.69
C ALA A 544 7.89 -18.77 -1.30
N ARG A 545 8.63 -19.62 -0.60
CA ARG A 545 9.03 -20.95 -1.06
C ARG A 545 8.50 -22.02 -0.11
N THR A 546 7.98 -23.11 -0.69
CA THR A 546 7.58 -24.31 0.02
C THR A 546 8.72 -25.32 -0.01
N GLY A 547 9.37 -25.52 1.14
CA GLY A 547 10.66 -26.21 1.26
C GLY A 547 11.86 -25.27 1.11
N ASN A 548 12.93 -25.58 1.84
CA ASN A 548 14.24 -24.91 1.81
C ASN A 548 15.29 -25.83 1.15
#